data_AF-B3SCD9-F1
#
_entry.id   AF-B3SCD9-F1
#
_cell.length_a   1.000
_cell.length_b   1.000
_cell.length_c   1.000
_cell.angle_alpha   90.00
_cell.angle_beta   90.00
_cell.angle_gamma   90.00
#
_symmetry.space_group_name_H-M   'P 1'
#
loop_
_entity.id
_entity.type
_entity.pdbx_description
1 polymer ?
#
loop_
_entity_poly.entity_id
_entity_poly.type
_entity_poly.pdbx_seq_one_letter_code
_entity_poly.pdbx_strand_id
1 'polypeptide(L)'
;MYHFSQTEYIVKPSSDIDKEAFRNQEQVRYSNPHRAFTYRMHDYDSVVGPVKGIYEKQISASSKAREHALLKQDRPPFVTILTIARDAAARLPNGEGTRADICELLKDSQYLVECSDSQINSVVSGALDRLHYEKDPCVKYDSSRKLWVYLHRNRTEEEFERIHNTQAAAYQAKKGVTKSKAPKLQVLSCRHYTFDGLT
;
A
#
# COMPACT_ATOMS: atom_id res chain seq x y z
N MET A 1 17.66 23.72 -9.93
CA MET A 1 16.82 22.91 -10.83
C MET A 1 17.09 21.45 -10.50
N TYR A 2 16.17 20.74 -9.86
CA TYR A 2 16.35 19.30 -9.65
C TYR A 2 16.09 18.60 -10.97
N HIS A 3 17.17 18.20 -11.65
CA HIS A 3 17.10 17.28 -12.77
C HIS A 3 16.62 15.95 -12.18
N PHE A 4 15.40 15.50 -12.50
CA PHE A 4 15.06 14.09 -12.31
C PHE A 4 16.00 13.34 -13.24
N SER A 5 17.06 12.73 -12.68
CA SER A 5 18.04 12.00 -13.47
C SER A 5 17.30 10.89 -14.23
N GLN A 6 17.33 10.99 -15.55
CA GLN A 6 17.09 9.80 -16.36
C GLN A 6 18.22 8.84 -16.03
N THR A 7 17.87 7.61 -15.71
CA THR A 7 18.85 6.56 -15.46
C THR A 7 19.00 5.70 -16.70
N GLU A 8 20.22 5.25 -16.96
CA GLU A 8 20.52 4.25 -17.99
C GLU A 8 20.41 2.81 -17.44
N TYR A 9 20.01 2.65 -16.17
CA TYR A 9 19.85 1.35 -15.56
C TYR A 9 18.80 0.51 -16.29
N ILE A 10 19.16 -0.75 -16.55
CA ILE A 10 18.28 -1.78 -17.13
C ILE A 10 18.08 -2.85 -16.07
N VAL A 11 16.81 -3.21 -15.84
CA VAL A 11 16.45 -4.23 -14.86
C VAL A 11 17.08 -5.57 -15.26
N LYS A 12 17.74 -6.18 -14.29
CA LYS A 12 18.42 -7.47 -14.39
C LYS A 12 18.48 -8.11 -13.00
N PRO A 13 18.80 -9.41 -12.89
CA PRO A 13 19.02 -10.04 -11.60
C PRO A 13 20.05 -9.26 -10.76
N SER A 14 19.64 -8.85 -9.57
CA SER A 14 20.46 -8.08 -8.65
C SER A 14 21.64 -8.92 -8.11
N SER A 15 22.80 -8.28 -7.95
CA SER A 15 23.92 -8.86 -7.20
C SER A 15 23.56 -9.03 -5.73
N ASP A 16 24.30 -9.85 -4.99
CA ASP A 16 24.03 -10.01 -3.55
C ASP A 16 24.23 -8.70 -2.77
N ILE A 17 25.16 -7.86 -3.21
CA ILE A 17 25.41 -6.52 -2.65
C ILE A 17 24.21 -5.60 -2.90
N ASP A 18 23.69 -5.56 -4.13
CA ASP A 18 22.53 -4.74 -4.48
C ASP A 18 21.28 -5.22 -3.71
N LYS A 19 21.10 -6.54 -3.59
CA LYS A 19 20.00 -7.14 -2.80
C LYS A 19 20.09 -6.73 -1.34
N GLU A 20 21.28 -6.80 -0.73
CA GLU A 20 21.47 -6.41 0.66
C GLU A 20 21.20 -4.90 0.86
N ALA A 21 21.73 -4.06 -0.04
CA ALA A 21 21.48 -2.62 -0.02
C ALA A 21 19.98 -2.28 -0.13
N PHE A 22 19.25 -2.97 -1.02
CA PHE A 22 17.80 -2.83 -1.14
C PHE A 22 17.07 -3.29 0.14
N ARG A 23 17.43 -4.44 0.69
CA ARG A 23 16.76 -5.03 1.87
C ARG A 23 16.95 -4.18 3.13
N ASN A 24 18.12 -3.54 3.28
CA ASN A 24 18.36 -2.56 4.34
C ASN A 24 17.40 -1.37 4.24
N GLN A 25 17.21 -0.82 3.03
CA GLN A 25 16.25 0.26 2.78
C GLN A 25 14.80 -0.20 2.99
N GLU A 26 14.46 -1.41 2.54
CA GLU A 26 13.15 -2.03 2.71
C GLU A 26 12.80 -2.19 4.20
N GLN A 27 13.77 -2.58 5.04
CA GLN A 27 13.58 -2.66 6.50
C GLN A 27 13.27 -1.28 7.11
N VAL A 28 13.98 -0.22 6.70
CA VAL A 28 13.73 1.14 7.19
C VAL A 28 12.34 1.63 6.79
N ARG A 29 11.93 1.39 5.54
CA ARG A 29 10.58 1.70 5.05
C ARG A 29 9.51 1.04 5.91
N TYR A 30 9.61 -0.27 6.11
CA TYR A 30 8.60 -1.02 6.86
C TYR A 30 8.70 -0.83 8.38
N SER A 31 9.79 -0.25 8.90
CA SER A 31 9.86 0.24 10.27
C SER A 31 9.09 1.56 10.47
N ASN A 32 8.83 2.30 9.38
CA ASN A 32 8.10 3.57 9.39
C ASN A 32 6.93 3.56 8.38
N PRO A 33 6.00 2.60 8.46
CA PRO A 33 4.99 2.35 7.41
C PRO A 33 3.96 3.47 7.24
N HIS A 34 3.86 4.40 8.19
CA HIS A 34 2.98 5.58 8.14
C HIS A 34 3.65 6.78 7.44
N ARG A 35 4.90 6.63 6.99
CA ARG A 35 5.67 7.69 6.31
C ARG A 35 5.93 7.33 4.85
N ALA A 36 6.12 8.37 4.04
CA ALA A 36 6.68 8.18 2.71
C ALA A 36 8.13 7.71 2.81
N PHE A 37 8.66 7.14 1.72
CA PHE A 37 10.03 6.66 1.68
C PHE A 37 10.61 6.79 0.28
N THR A 38 11.89 7.13 0.19
CA THR A 38 12.64 7.18 -1.06
C THR A 38 13.75 6.14 -1.05
N TYR A 39 13.63 5.15 -1.94
CA TYR A 39 14.73 4.25 -2.25
C TYR A 39 15.77 4.96 -3.11
N ARG A 40 17.05 4.70 -2.83
CA ARG A 40 18.18 5.25 -3.57
C ARG A 40 19.03 4.08 -4.04
N MET A 41 18.90 3.75 -5.33
CA MET A 41 19.56 2.61 -5.98
C MET A 41 19.94 3.02 -7.40
N HIS A 42 21.08 2.54 -7.89
CA HIS A 42 21.51 2.71 -9.29
C HIS A 42 21.47 4.16 -9.80
N ASP A 43 21.87 5.11 -8.94
CA ASP A 43 21.97 6.54 -9.24
C ASP A 43 20.63 7.25 -9.55
N TYR A 44 19.50 6.69 -9.09
CA TYR A 44 18.22 7.38 -9.08
C TYR A 44 17.41 7.14 -7.81
N ASP A 45 16.51 8.09 -7.57
CA ASP A 45 15.56 8.06 -6.45
C ASP A 45 14.23 7.43 -6.90
N SER A 46 13.69 6.53 -6.08
CA SER A 46 12.39 5.89 -6.26
C SER A 46 11.51 6.12 -5.04
N VAL A 47 10.60 7.07 -5.15
CA VAL A 47 9.73 7.52 -4.06
C VAL A 47 8.45 6.69 -4.00
N VAL A 48 7.99 6.39 -2.79
CA VAL A 48 6.76 5.66 -2.49
C VAL A 48 6.03 6.28 -1.31
N GLY A 49 4.71 6.31 -1.38
CA GLY A 49 3.89 6.80 -0.27
C GLY A 49 3.85 5.86 0.94
N PRO A 50 3.24 6.34 2.05
CA PRO A 50 2.91 5.51 3.21
C PRO A 50 2.10 4.28 2.85
N VAL A 51 2.19 3.24 3.69
CA VAL A 51 1.37 2.05 3.55
C VAL A 51 -0.09 2.42 3.80
N LYS A 52 -0.93 2.14 2.80
CA LYS A 52 -2.36 2.44 2.83
C LYS A 52 -3.04 1.82 4.05
N GLY A 53 -3.83 2.63 4.76
CA GLY A 53 -4.58 2.22 5.94
C GLY A 53 -3.78 2.22 7.25
N ILE A 54 -2.50 2.59 7.21
CA ILE A 54 -1.64 2.72 8.38
C ILE A 54 -1.45 4.20 8.70
N TYR A 55 -2.22 4.73 9.65
CA TYR A 55 -2.27 6.18 9.95
C TYR A 55 -1.56 6.58 11.26
N GLU A 56 -1.19 5.61 12.10
CA GLU A 56 -0.60 5.84 13.41
C GLU A 56 0.75 5.15 13.53
N LYS A 57 1.65 5.74 14.33
CA LYS A 57 2.99 5.20 14.62
C LYS A 57 2.93 3.88 15.39
N GLN A 58 1.88 3.69 16.19
CA GLN A 58 1.62 2.49 16.96
C GLN A 58 0.65 1.60 16.19
N ILE A 59 1.17 0.72 15.35
CA ILE A 59 0.37 -0.39 14.83
C ILE A 59 0.23 -1.35 15.99
N SER A 60 -1.00 -1.69 16.38
CA SER A 60 -1.26 -2.62 17.49
C SER A 60 -0.40 -3.86 17.30
N ALA A 61 0.59 -4.07 18.19
CA ALA A 61 1.55 -5.17 18.14
C ALA A 61 0.88 -6.57 18.15
N SER A 62 -0.43 -6.62 18.37
CA SER A 62 -1.27 -7.82 18.38
C SER A 62 -1.81 -8.26 17.00
N SER A 63 -1.69 -7.46 15.94
CA SER A 63 -2.17 -7.90 14.62
C SER A 63 -1.16 -8.86 13.99
N LYS A 64 -1.50 -10.14 13.83
CA LYS A 64 -0.67 -11.06 13.04
C LYS A 64 -0.80 -10.74 11.55
N ALA A 65 0.27 -10.96 10.79
CA ALA A 65 0.22 -10.89 9.34
C ALA A 65 -0.82 -11.88 8.80
N ARG A 66 -1.65 -11.45 7.85
CA ARG A 66 -2.54 -12.36 7.13
C ARG A 66 -1.68 -13.38 6.37
N GLU A 67 -2.08 -14.64 6.38
CA GLU A 67 -1.38 -15.68 5.63
C GLU A 67 -1.34 -15.37 4.13
N HIS A 68 -0.20 -15.65 3.50
CA HIS A 68 -0.03 -15.55 2.06
C HIS A 68 1.07 -16.52 1.62
N ALA A 69 0.78 -17.36 0.63
CA ALA A 69 1.65 -18.48 0.24
C ALA A 69 3.08 -18.07 -0.15
N LEU A 70 3.26 -16.86 -0.69
CA LEU A 70 4.55 -16.35 -1.14
C LEU A 70 5.26 -15.41 -0.15
N LEU A 71 4.73 -15.21 1.06
CA LEU A 71 5.31 -14.28 2.03
C LEU A 71 5.69 -14.99 3.32
N LYS A 72 6.84 -14.60 3.88
CA LYS A 72 7.31 -15.13 5.18
C LYS A 72 6.30 -14.86 6.29
N GLN A 73 6.13 -15.80 7.21
CA GLN A 73 5.12 -15.68 8.29
C GLN A 73 5.49 -14.65 9.36
N ASP A 74 6.79 -14.44 9.61
CA ASP A 74 7.36 -13.56 10.63
C ASP A 74 7.50 -12.09 10.18
N ARG A 75 6.98 -11.74 9.00
CA ARG A 75 7.02 -10.37 8.46
C ARG A 75 6.08 -9.41 9.21
N PRO A 76 6.31 -8.08 9.10
CA PRO A 76 5.35 -7.11 9.60
C PRO A 76 3.96 -7.24 8.94
N PRO A 77 2.84 -7.05 9.67
CA PRO A 77 1.49 -7.38 9.19
C PRO A 77 1.02 -6.60 7.96
N PHE A 78 1.57 -5.40 7.79
CA PHE A 78 1.28 -4.49 6.69
C PHE A 78 2.15 -4.77 5.44
N VAL A 79 3.15 -5.65 5.53
CA VAL A 79 3.85 -6.19 4.37
C VAL A 79 2.94 -7.20 3.67
N THR A 80 2.45 -6.81 2.51
CA THR A 80 1.58 -7.62 1.65
C THR A 80 2.13 -7.66 0.23
N ILE A 81 1.64 -8.57 -0.61
CA ILE A 81 2.02 -8.57 -2.03
C ILE A 81 1.75 -7.21 -2.68
N LEU A 82 0.67 -6.52 -2.30
CA LEU A 82 0.35 -5.19 -2.83
C LEU A 82 1.40 -4.14 -2.47
N THR A 83 1.95 -4.18 -1.25
CA THR A 83 2.94 -3.19 -0.84
C THR A 83 4.28 -3.44 -1.51
N ILE A 84 4.76 -4.68 -1.54
CA ILE A 84 6.04 -4.99 -2.20
C ILE A 84 5.97 -4.88 -3.73
N ALA A 85 4.81 -5.16 -4.35
CA ALA A 85 4.62 -4.93 -5.79
C ALA A 85 4.58 -3.44 -6.14
N ARG A 86 3.99 -2.60 -5.27
CA ARG A 86 4.05 -1.14 -5.41
C ARG A 86 5.50 -0.64 -5.32
N ASP A 87 6.28 -1.16 -4.37
CA ASP A 87 7.68 -0.78 -4.19
C ASP A 87 8.55 -1.26 -5.37
N ALA A 88 8.27 -2.45 -5.93
CA ALA A 88 8.91 -2.93 -7.15
C ALA A 88 8.58 -2.05 -8.36
N ALA A 89 7.31 -1.65 -8.55
CA ALA A 89 6.91 -0.76 -9.63
C ALA A 89 7.53 0.65 -9.50
N ALA A 90 7.63 1.18 -8.28
CA ALA A 90 8.26 2.47 -8.03
C ALA A 90 9.75 2.49 -8.39
N ARG A 91 10.42 1.34 -8.24
CA ARG A 91 11.83 1.14 -8.59
C ARG A 91 12.06 0.89 -10.08
N LEU A 92 11.04 0.92 -10.94
CA LEU A 92 11.27 0.81 -12.38
C LEU A 92 12.15 1.97 -12.87
N PRO A 93 13.19 1.70 -13.70
CA PRO A 93 14.01 2.75 -14.26
C PRO A 93 13.15 3.71 -15.07
N ASN A 94 13.34 5.01 -14.87
CA ASN A 94 12.53 6.06 -15.49
C ASN A 94 11.02 6.00 -15.21
N GLY A 95 10.59 5.15 -14.25
CA GLY A 95 9.19 4.94 -13.88
C GLY A 95 8.43 4.03 -14.82
N GLU A 96 9.09 3.25 -15.67
CA GLU A 96 8.41 2.38 -16.63
C GLU A 96 9.16 1.09 -16.92
N GLY A 97 8.44 0.02 -17.26
CA GLY A 97 9.02 -1.28 -17.57
C GLY A 97 7.98 -2.35 -17.83
N THR A 98 8.43 -3.54 -18.18
CA THR A 98 7.57 -4.70 -18.41
C THR A 98 7.10 -5.32 -17.10
N ARG A 99 6.13 -6.22 -17.17
CA ARG A 99 5.76 -7.05 -16.00
C ARG A 99 6.94 -7.92 -15.52
N ALA A 100 7.79 -8.38 -16.45
CA ALA A 100 8.95 -9.18 -16.11
C ALA A 100 9.95 -8.37 -15.26
N ASP A 101 10.15 -7.10 -15.59
CA ASP A 101 11.01 -6.20 -14.80
C ASP A 101 10.48 -6.02 -13.37
N ILE A 102 9.16 -5.87 -13.21
CA ILE A 102 8.52 -5.80 -11.88
C ILE A 102 8.69 -7.12 -11.12
N CYS A 103 8.52 -8.27 -11.78
CA CYS A 103 8.77 -9.58 -11.18
C CYS A 103 10.23 -9.70 -10.71
N GLU A 104 11.19 -9.26 -11.52
CA GLU A 104 12.61 -9.33 -11.20
C GLU A 104 12.95 -8.47 -9.98
N LEU A 105 12.49 -7.21 -9.96
CA LEU A 105 12.68 -6.32 -8.81
C LEU A 105 11.99 -6.87 -7.54
N LEU A 106 10.82 -7.49 -7.66
CA LEU A 106 10.09 -8.04 -6.50
C LEU A 106 10.85 -9.19 -5.82
N LYS A 107 11.64 -9.98 -6.56
CA LYS A 107 12.46 -11.07 -6.01
C LYS A 107 13.49 -10.60 -4.98
N ASP A 108 13.86 -9.33 -5.00
CA ASP A 108 14.83 -8.78 -4.05
C ASP A 108 14.26 -8.63 -2.62
N SER A 109 12.93 -8.61 -2.45
CA SER A 109 12.27 -8.44 -1.15
C SER A 109 12.68 -9.52 -0.15
N GLN A 110 13.10 -9.11 1.04
CA GLN A 110 13.45 -10.05 2.10
C GLN A 110 12.23 -10.77 2.69
N TYR A 111 11.02 -10.32 2.37
CA TYR A 111 9.76 -10.89 2.87
C TYR A 111 9.15 -11.91 1.92
N LEU A 112 9.70 -12.07 0.72
CA LEU A 112 9.33 -13.14 -0.20
C LEU A 112 9.95 -14.45 0.27
N VAL A 113 9.21 -15.55 0.14
CA VAL A 113 9.80 -16.91 0.25
C VAL A 113 10.34 -17.35 -1.11
N GLU A 114 11.16 -18.39 -1.13
CA GLU A 114 11.56 -19.03 -2.38
C GLU A 114 10.32 -19.52 -3.14
N CYS A 115 10.21 -19.13 -4.40
CA CYS A 115 9.07 -19.45 -5.24
C CYS A 115 9.43 -19.44 -6.73
N SER A 116 8.61 -20.11 -7.53
CA SER A 116 8.80 -20.18 -8.98
C SER A 116 8.41 -18.89 -9.68
N ASP A 117 9.03 -18.61 -10.83
CA ASP A 117 8.70 -17.47 -11.68
C ASP A 117 7.22 -17.42 -12.09
N SER A 118 6.57 -18.59 -12.21
CA SER A 118 5.14 -18.70 -12.51
C SER A 118 4.28 -18.20 -11.36
N GLN A 119 4.60 -18.58 -10.12
CA GLN A 119 3.91 -18.09 -8.93
C GLN A 119 4.10 -16.58 -8.78
N ILE A 120 5.32 -16.07 -8.99
CA ILE A 120 5.63 -14.63 -8.96
C ILE A 120 4.81 -13.89 -10.01
N ASN A 121 4.80 -14.36 -11.26
CA ASN A 121 4.03 -13.73 -12.33
C ASN A 121 2.54 -13.65 -12.00
N SER A 122 1.97 -14.73 -11.48
CA SER A 122 0.55 -14.79 -11.09
C SER A 122 0.23 -13.73 -10.03
N VAL A 123 1.01 -13.66 -8.95
CA VAL A 123 0.73 -12.71 -7.86
C VAL A 123 1.01 -11.27 -8.26
N VAL A 124 2.05 -11.01 -9.07
CA VAL A 124 2.37 -9.68 -9.59
C VAL A 124 1.25 -9.21 -10.50
N SER A 125 0.74 -10.06 -11.39
CA SER A 125 -0.36 -9.69 -12.28
C SER A 125 -1.62 -9.33 -11.50
N GLY A 126 -2.00 -10.13 -10.49
CA GLY A 126 -3.14 -9.83 -9.62
C GLY A 126 -2.90 -8.64 -8.67
N ALA A 127 -1.66 -8.31 -8.36
CA ALA A 127 -1.32 -7.12 -7.58
C ALA A 127 -1.45 -5.85 -8.42
N LEU A 128 -0.86 -5.83 -9.61
CA LEU A 128 -0.89 -4.69 -10.53
C LEU A 128 -2.32 -4.34 -10.94
N ASP A 129 -3.18 -5.34 -11.18
CA ASP A 129 -4.60 -5.14 -11.44
C ASP A 129 -5.29 -4.37 -10.29
N ARG A 130 -5.14 -4.84 -9.05
CA ARG A 130 -5.70 -4.17 -7.88
C ARG A 130 -5.13 -2.77 -7.64
N LEU A 131 -3.84 -2.57 -7.92
CA LEU A 131 -3.18 -1.26 -7.80
C LEU A 131 -3.66 -0.29 -8.90
N HIS A 132 -3.95 -0.80 -10.08
CA HIS A 132 -4.43 -0.02 -11.22
C HIS A 132 -5.84 0.55 -11.01
N TYR A 133 -6.68 -0.15 -10.27
CA TYR A 133 -8.05 0.26 -9.96
C TYR A 133 -8.22 0.98 -8.62
N GLU A 134 -7.12 1.36 -7.94
CA GLU A 134 -7.23 2.21 -6.75
C GLU A 134 -7.79 3.60 -7.11
N LYS A 135 -8.43 4.28 -6.15
CA LYS A 135 -8.91 5.67 -6.33
C LYS A 135 -7.79 6.63 -6.76
N ASP A 136 -6.59 6.40 -6.24
CA ASP A 136 -5.35 7.08 -6.61
C ASP A 136 -4.35 6.00 -7.06
N PRO A 137 -4.45 5.56 -8.32
CA PRO A 137 -3.67 4.43 -8.80
C PRO A 137 -2.19 4.81 -8.88
N CYS A 138 -1.32 3.94 -8.38
CA CYS A 138 0.13 4.15 -8.47
C CYS A 138 0.71 3.58 -9.78
N VAL A 139 -0.04 2.73 -10.49
CA VAL A 139 0.41 2.11 -11.75
C VAL A 139 -0.65 2.21 -12.84
N LYS A 140 -0.19 2.28 -14.09
CA LYS A 140 -1.03 2.18 -15.29
C LYS A 140 -0.36 1.30 -16.32
N TYR A 141 -1.15 0.45 -16.98
CA TYR A 141 -0.68 -0.27 -18.15
C TYR A 141 -0.88 0.60 -19.41
N ASP A 142 0.20 0.82 -20.14
CA ASP A 142 0.20 1.40 -21.47
C ASP A 142 0.15 0.26 -22.50
N SER A 143 -1.01 0.04 -23.09
CA SER A 143 -1.21 -1.02 -24.08
C SER A 143 -0.45 -0.81 -25.39
N SER A 144 -0.15 0.44 -25.75
CA SER A 144 0.56 0.76 -26.99
C SER A 144 2.03 0.38 -26.90
N ARG A 145 2.63 0.65 -25.74
CA ARG A 145 4.05 0.36 -25.45
C ARG A 145 4.24 -1.02 -24.80
N LYS A 146 3.17 -1.64 -24.32
CA LYS A 146 3.17 -2.87 -23.52
C LYS A 146 3.98 -2.74 -22.23
N LEU A 147 3.92 -1.55 -21.61
CA LEU A 147 4.67 -1.21 -20.40
C LEU A 147 3.73 -0.87 -19.25
N TRP A 148 4.19 -1.15 -18.04
CA TRP A 148 3.64 -0.61 -16.81
C TRP A 148 4.37 0.69 -16.47
N VAL A 149 3.61 1.71 -16.08
CA VAL A 149 4.12 3.03 -15.72
C VAL A 149 3.78 3.30 -14.26
N TYR A 150 4.78 3.68 -13.47
CA TYR A 150 4.62 4.18 -12.11
C TYR A 150 4.23 5.65 -12.13
N LEU A 151 2.97 5.94 -11.79
CA LEU A 151 2.37 7.26 -11.94
C LEU A 151 2.82 8.27 -10.88
N HIS A 152 3.39 7.80 -9.78
CA HIS A 152 3.75 8.66 -8.65
C HIS A 152 5.23 9.04 -8.63
N ARG A 153 5.99 8.74 -9.68
CA ARG A 153 7.44 9.02 -9.78
C ARG A 153 7.81 10.47 -9.42
N ASN A 154 6.95 11.42 -9.79
CA ASN A 154 7.21 12.85 -9.64
C ASN A 154 6.62 13.45 -8.34
N ARG A 155 6.02 12.62 -7.48
CA ARG A 155 5.53 13.10 -6.17
C ARG A 155 6.68 13.20 -5.19
N THR A 156 6.64 14.17 -4.29
CA THR A 156 7.59 14.23 -3.18
C THR A 156 7.08 13.46 -1.97
N GLU A 157 7.96 13.17 -1.00
CA GLU A 157 7.56 12.58 0.28
C GLU A 157 6.50 13.46 0.98
N GLU A 158 6.66 14.79 0.94
CA GLU A 158 5.72 15.74 1.55
C GLU A 158 4.35 15.71 0.86
N GLU A 159 4.31 15.53 -0.46
CA GLU A 159 3.04 15.38 -1.18
C GLU A 159 2.32 14.10 -0.77
N PHE A 160 3.05 12.99 -0.68
CA PHE A 160 2.50 11.74 -0.17
C PHE A 160 1.98 11.86 1.26
N GLU A 161 2.75 12.46 2.16
CA GLU A 161 2.37 12.65 3.56
C GLU A 161 1.15 13.56 3.69
N ARG A 162 1.04 14.63 2.88
CA ARG A 162 -0.15 15.50 2.83
C ARG A 162 -1.41 14.75 2.39
N ILE A 163 -1.32 13.95 1.33
CA ILE A 163 -2.42 13.11 0.84
C ILE A 163 -2.82 12.09 1.92
N HIS A 164 -1.82 11.46 2.54
CA HIS A 164 -2.04 10.47 3.59
C HIS A 164 -2.74 11.05 4.82
N ASN A 165 -2.31 12.22 5.29
CA ASN A 165 -2.94 12.93 6.41
C ASN A 165 -4.40 13.31 6.10
N THR A 166 -4.68 13.72 4.86
CA THR A 166 -6.05 14.01 4.39
C THR A 166 -6.92 12.75 4.43
N GLN A 167 -6.38 11.61 4.01
CA GLN A 167 -7.08 10.31 4.07
C GLN A 167 -7.31 9.85 5.51
N ALA A 168 -6.33 10.05 6.40
CA ALA A 168 -6.43 9.76 7.83
C ALA A 168 -7.57 10.55 8.48
N ALA A 169 -7.62 11.86 8.24
CA ALA A 169 -8.68 12.73 8.75
C ALA A 169 -10.07 12.30 8.25
N ALA A 170 -10.19 11.98 6.96
CA ALA A 170 -11.44 11.49 6.37
C ALA A 170 -11.86 10.12 6.97
N TYR A 171 -10.91 9.25 7.26
CA TYR A 171 -11.17 7.96 7.92
C TYR A 171 -11.68 8.15 9.37
N GLN A 172 -11.05 9.03 10.14
CA GLN A 172 -11.46 9.35 11.51
C GLN A 172 -12.85 10.01 11.55
N ALA A 173 -13.14 10.93 10.62
CA ALA A 173 -14.47 11.56 10.52
C ALA A 173 -15.58 10.52 10.29
N LYS A 174 -15.36 9.53 9.41
CA LYS A 174 -16.31 8.43 9.17
C LYS A 174 -16.50 7.52 10.40
N LYS A 175 -15.44 7.29 11.18
CA LYS A 175 -15.51 6.54 12.45
C LYS A 175 -16.24 7.31 13.56
N GLY A 176 -16.08 8.64 13.61
CA GLY A 176 -16.80 9.49 14.56
C GLY A 176 -18.32 9.47 14.32
N VAL A 177 -18.74 9.51 13.04
CA VAL A 177 -20.16 9.49 12.63
C VAL A 177 -20.86 8.16 12.95
N THR A 178 -20.13 7.04 13.00
CA THR A 178 -20.72 5.73 13.31
C THR A 178 -20.91 5.48 14.81
N LYS A 179 -20.18 6.20 15.68
CA LYS A 179 -20.36 6.12 17.15
C LYS A 179 -21.53 6.97 17.68
N SER A 180 -22.03 7.92 16.90
CA SER A 180 -23.19 8.75 17.24
C SER A 180 -24.49 8.21 16.60
N LYS A 181 -24.96 7.03 17.01
CA LYS A 181 -26.37 6.64 16.82
C LYS A 181 -27.20 7.09 18.03
N ALA A 182 -28.25 7.85 17.72
CA ALA A 182 -29.10 8.65 18.61
C ALA A 182 -29.73 7.90 19.81
N PRO A 183 -30.03 8.60 20.93
CA PRO A 183 -30.76 8.02 22.04
C PRO A 183 -32.18 7.61 21.61
N LYS A 184 -32.61 6.41 22.02
CA LYS A 184 -34.00 5.93 21.83
C LYS A 184 -34.94 6.91 22.52
N LEU A 185 -35.78 7.62 21.77
CA LEU A 185 -36.97 8.29 22.35
C LEU A 185 -37.85 7.20 22.97
N GLN A 186 -37.98 7.22 24.30
CA GLN A 186 -39.02 6.47 24.99
C GLN A 186 -40.37 7.11 24.66
N VAL A 187 -41.19 6.40 23.89
CA VAL A 187 -42.59 6.75 23.67
C VAL A 187 -43.32 6.58 25.00
N LEU A 188 -43.77 7.70 25.59
CA LEU A 188 -44.67 7.67 26.74
C LEU A 188 -46.01 7.10 26.29
N SER A 189 -46.32 5.89 26.77
CA SER A 189 -47.63 5.25 26.59
C SER A 189 -48.68 6.01 27.40
N CYS A 190 -49.63 6.61 26.70
CA CYS A 190 -50.83 7.19 27.30
C CYS A 190 -51.80 6.04 27.66
N ARG A 191 -52.06 5.85 28.97
CA ARG A 191 -53.06 4.87 29.44
C ARG A 191 -54.46 5.42 29.19
N HIS A 192 -55.23 4.75 28.33
CA HIS A 192 -56.69 4.90 28.28
C HIS A 192 -57.30 4.31 29.56
N TYR A 193 -58.05 5.11 30.31
CA TYR A 193 -59.00 4.61 31.31
C TYR A 193 -60.31 4.28 30.60
N THR A 194 -60.72 3.01 30.64
CA THR A 194 -62.09 2.60 30.32
C THR A 194 -62.94 2.71 31.58
N PHE A 195 -64.12 3.34 31.43
CA PHE A 195 -65.12 3.52 32.46
C PHE A 195 -66.23 2.51 32.17
N ASP A 196 -66.25 1.38 32.87
CA ASP A 196 -67.34 0.40 32.77
C ASP A 196 -68.36 0.66 33.88
N GLY A 197 -69.60 0.87 33.44
CA GLY A 197 -70.73 1.27 34.25
C GLY A 197 -71.42 0.12 35.00
N LEU A 198 -72.08 0.53 36.09
CA LEU A 198 -73.09 -0.21 36.82
C LEU A 198 -74.39 -0.30 36.01
N THR A 199 -74.93 -1.52 35.84
CA THR A 199 -76.33 -1.90 36.05
C THR A 199 -76.43 -3.42 36.09
#